data_AF-B6WV92-F1
#
_entry.id   AF-B6WV92-F1
#
_cell.length_a   1.000
_cell.length_b   1.000
_cell.length_c   1.000
_cell.angle_alpha   90.00
_cell.angle_beta   90.00
_cell.angle_gamma   90.00
#
_symmetry.space_group_name_H-M   'P 1'
#
loop_
_entity.id
_entity.type
_entity.pdbx_description
1 polymer ?
#
loop_
_entity_poly.entity_id
_entity_poly.type
_entity_poly.pdbx_seq_one_letter_code
_entity_poly.pdbx_strand_id
1 'polypeptide(L)'
;MLLKLQWLTDIFDWLHHNWERTHVQRKVALVIFWIYVAALCCVELKRQGMLPPALAQLTPHSHFSAIQLAFTLILGLEVMSLIFIISTSFSRSVGKQFEILALILLRNAFKELAHLPEPVSIAGNLDPVIHIAVTALGALGIFVALGIYGKLASSYAYIQSPEMRMRFVISKKLLSLTLFVIFLGIGIRDAWIHIHTGEDMRFFETIYTVLIFADIALVLISQRYMPSFHAVFRNSGFVIGTLMMRLALSATPPWDTAASLFAAAYVLALTWATRYFRPAALRGPQLPASSRETEHLPPSYGKVPEATEPREGVLYGKPHLEAWRQRRKNREAALPVAREECVFGAAERRARRTMPRPPAGKKKAAN
;
A
#
# COMPACT_ATOMS: atom_id res chain seq x y z
N MET A 1 7.35 -2.79 30.68
CA MET A 1 7.40 -3.64 29.46
C MET A 1 7.34 -2.83 28.17
N LEU A 2 6.42 -1.86 28.03
CA LEU A 2 6.32 -0.99 26.85
C LEU A 2 7.61 -0.21 26.52
N LEU A 3 8.31 0.35 27.52
CA LEU A 3 9.61 1.04 27.32
C LEU A 3 10.69 0.13 26.70
N LYS A 4 10.72 -1.15 27.07
CA LYS A 4 11.70 -2.12 26.54
C LYS A 4 11.41 -2.55 25.09
N LEU A 5 10.24 -2.26 24.55
CA LEU A 5 9.90 -2.55 23.15
C LEU A 5 9.99 -1.32 22.24
N GLN A 6 10.16 -0.11 22.82
CA GLN A 6 10.25 1.13 22.05
C GLN A 6 11.40 1.10 21.05
N TRP A 7 12.58 0.65 21.47
CA TRP A 7 13.74 0.55 20.58
C TRP A 7 13.49 -0.35 19.35
N LEU A 8 12.76 -1.47 19.50
CA LEU A 8 12.38 -2.34 18.38
C LEU A 8 11.40 -1.65 17.44
N THR A 9 10.43 -0.91 18.01
CA THR A 9 9.47 -0.16 17.19
C THR A 9 10.13 1.03 16.49
N ASP A 10 11.16 1.63 17.09
CA ASP A 10 11.91 2.74 16.49
C ASP A 10 12.81 2.23 15.35
N ILE A 11 13.43 1.05 15.51
CA ILE A 11 14.14 0.37 14.41
C ILE A 11 13.19 0.09 13.25
N PHE A 12 12.00 -0.43 13.56
CA PHE A 12 10.98 -0.69 12.55
C PHE A 12 10.57 0.61 11.81
N ASP A 13 10.27 1.68 12.56
CA ASP A 13 9.85 2.96 11.99
C ASP A 13 10.97 3.57 11.14
N TRP A 14 12.22 3.49 11.59
CA TRP A 14 13.38 3.94 10.83
C TRP A 14 13.54 3.14 9.52
N LEU A 15 13.46 1.81 9.60
CA LEU A 15 13.62 0.92 8.45
C LEU A 15 12.50 1.15 7.43
N HIS A 16 11.25 1.22 7.91
CA HIS A 16 10.08 1.47 7.08
C HIS A 16 10.14 2.85 6.43
N HIS A 17 10.45 3.89 7.20
CA HIS A 17 10.57 5.25 6.68
C HIS A 17 11.69 5.37 5.64
N ASN A 18 12.84 4.74 5.88
CA ASN A 18 13.94 4.76 4.93
C ASN A 18 13.57 4.00 3.64
N TRP A 19 12.85 2.88 3.74
CA TRP A 19 12.36 2.12 2.59
C TRP A 19 11.37 2.91 1.72
N GLU A 20 10.45 3.67 2.34
CA GLU A 20 9.45 4.48 1.60
C GLU A 20 10.06 5.72 0.91
N ARG A 21 11.29 6.11 1.23
CA ARG A 21 11.93 7.26 0.57
C ARG A 21 12.13 6.99 -0.92
N THR A 22 11.62 7.90 -1.74
CA THR A 22 11.74 7.83 -3.22
C THR A 22 13.19 7.67 -3.69
N HIS A 23 14.14 8.24 -2.96
CA HIS A 23 15.56 8.12 -3.26
C HIS A 23 16.09 6.69 -3.07
N VAL A 24 15.66 5.99 -2.01
CA VAL A 24 16.05 4.59 -1.78
C VAL A 24 15.44 3.69 -2.85
N GLN A 25 14.15 3.89 -3.17
CA GLN A 25 13.49 3.14 -4.25
C GLN A 25 14.20 3.34 -5.61
N ARG A 26 14.59 4.58 -5.95
CA ARG A 26 15.37 4.85 -7.18
C ARG A 26 16.73 4.18 -7.19
N LYS A 27 17.46 4.22 -6.06
CA LYS A 27 18.76 3.54 -5.94
C LYS A 27 18.62 2.03 -6.11
N VAL A 28 17.62 1.43 -5.49
CA VAL A 28 17.34 0.01 -5.59
C VAL A 28 16.96 -0.38 -7.04
N ALA A 29 16.09 0.39 -7.69
CA ALA A 29 15.75 0.17 -9.09
C ALA A 29 16.99 0.26 -10.02
N LEU A 30 17.88 1.22 -9.76
CA LEU A 30 19.14 1.36 -10.49
C LEU A 30 20.08 0.18 -10.24
N VAL A 31 20.15 -0.34 -9.02
CA VAL A 31 20.93 -1.55 -8.70
C VAL A 31 20.38 -2.77 -9.45
N ILE A 32 19.06 -2.98 -9.46
CA ILE A 32 18.44 -4.07 -10.24
C ILE A 32 18.76 -3.92 -11.73
N PHE A 33 18.68 -2.70 -12.26
CA PHE A 33 19.02 -2.43 -13.65
C PHE A 33 20.48 -2.81 -13.96
N TRP A 34 21.44 -2.45 -13.12
CA TRP A 34 22.83 -2.84 -13.32
C TRP A 34 23.06 -4.34 -13.17
N ILE A 35 22.37 -5.02 -12.25
CA ILE A 35 22.42 -6.49 -12.14
C ILE A 35 21.90 -7.14 -13.42
N TYR A 36 20.80 -6.62 -13.97
CA TYR A 36 20.25 -7.08 -15.25
C TYR A 36 21.23 -6.89 -16.41
N VAL A 37 21.83 -5.71 -16.54
CA VAL A 37 22.85 -5.44 -17.57
C VAL A 37 24.06 -6.35 -17.41
N ALA A 38 24.55 -6.53 -16.18
CA ALA A 38 25.66 -7.44 -15.89
C ALA A 38 25.31 -8.89 -16.27
N ALA A 39 24.10 -9.36 -15.96
CA ALA A 39 23.63 -10.69 -16.35
C ALA A 39 23.60 -10.87 -17.87
N LEU A 40 23.12 -9.87 -18.62
CA LEU A 40 23.17 -9.88 -20.09
C LEU A 40 24.60 -9.93 -20.62
N CYS A 41 25.50 -9.11 -20.06
CA CYS A 41 26.92 -9.14 -20.44
C CYS A 41 27.56 -10.51 -20.18
N CYS A 42 27.27 -11.15 -19.04
CA CYS A 42 27.77 -12.49 -18.73
C CYS A 42 27.27 -13.54 -19.73
N VAL A 43 25.99 -13.50 -20.12
CA VAL A 43 25.42 -14.40 -21.14
C VAL A 43 26.11 -14.20 -22.49
N GLU A 44 26.35 -12.96 -22.89
CA GLU A 44 27.02 -12.65 -24.16
C GLU A 44 28.50 -13.08 -24.17
N LEU A 45 29.23 -12.86 -23.07
CA LEU A 45 30.61 -13.30 -22.91
C LEU A 45 30.73 -14.84 -22.88
N LYS A 46 29.72 -15.55 -22.33
CA LYS A 46 29.64 -17.02 -22.38
C LYS A 46 29.47 -17.49 -23.82
N ARG A 47 28.63 -16.80 -24.60
CA ARG A 47 28.42 -17.10 -26.03
C ARG A 47 29.69 -16.89 -26.86
N GLN A 48 30.53 -15.94 -26.48
CA GLN A 48 31.82 -15.66 -27.13
C GLN A 48 32.95 -16.59 -26.67
N GLY A 49 32.69 -17.53 -25.75
CA GLY A 49 33.67 -18.52 -25.30
C GLY A 49 34.78 -17.97 -24.39
N MET A 50 34.64 -16.74 -23.88
CA MET A 50 35.67 -16.05 -23.09
C MET A 50 35.51 -16.23 -21.57
N LEU A 51 34.55 -17.03 -21.10
CA LEU A 51 34.29 -17.20 -19.67
C LEU A 51 35.16 -18.30 -19.03
N PRO A 52 35.79 -18.03 -17.87
CA PRO A 52 36.42 -19.06 -17.04
C PRO A 52 35.41 -20.16 -16.66
N PRO A 53 35.85 -21.44 -16.58
CA PRO A 53 34.94 -22.57 -16.35
C PRO A 53 34.14 -22.49 -15.04
N ALA A 54 34.67 -21.85 -14.00
CA ALA A 54 33.96 -21.62 -12.73
C ALA A 54 32.77 -20.65 -12.86
N LEU A 55 32.85 -19.67 -13.77
CA LEU A 55 31.76 -18.72 -14.02
C LEU A 55 30.78 -19.23 -15.09
N ALA A 56 31.23 -20.12 -15.98
CA ALA A 56 30.41 -20.71 -17.04
C ALA A 56 29.29 -21.63 -16.49
N GLN A 57 29.52 -22.24 -15.31
CA GLN A 57 28.54 -23.06 -14.60
C GLN A 57 27.44 -22.24 -13.90
N LEU A 58 27.76 -21.05 -13.39
CA LEU A 58 26.77 -20.15 -12.77
C LEU A 58 25.95 -19.34 -13.79
N THR A 59 26.43 -19.22 -15.03
CA THR A 59 25.81 -18.33 -16.02
C THR A 59 24.74 -19.08 -16.84
N PRO A 60 23.47 -18.67 -16.80
CA PRO A 60 22.41 -19.29 -17.60
C PRO A 60 22.67 -19.19 -19.12
N HIS A 61 22.02 -20.06 -19.90
CA HIS A 61 22.32 -20.22 -21.34
C HIS A 61 21.58 -19.24 -22.28
N SER A 62 20.60 -18.47 -21.80
CA SER A 62 19.78 -17.58 -22.66
C SER A 62 19.66 -16.16 -22.11
N HIS A 63 19.50 -15.18 -23.01
CA HIS A 63 19.24 -13.77 -22.65
C HIS A 63 17.95 -13.61 -21.84
N PHE A 64 16.98 -14.51 -22.02
CA PHE A 64 15.73 -14.55 -21.27
C PHE A 64 15.92 -14.84 -19.77
N SER A 65 16.96 -15.57 -19.38
CA SER A 65 17.27 -15.81 -17.97
C SER A 65 17.65 -14.51 -17.23
N ALA A 66 18.29 -13.54 -17.90
CA ALA A 66 18.59 -12.24 -17.31
C ALA A 66 17.30 -11.46 -17.00
N ILE A 67 16.31 -11.54 -17.88
CA ILE A 67 14.98 -10.94 -17.68
C ILE A 67 14.29 -11.61 -16.48
N GLN A 68 14.33 -12.94 -16.41
CA GLN A 68 13.75 -13.69 -15.29
C GLN A 68 14.41 -13.36 -13.94
N LEU A 69 15.73 -13.13 -13.93
CA LEU A 69 16.47 -12.67 -12.76
C LEU A 69 16.00 -11.28 -12.30
N ALA A 70 15.88 -10.32 -13.22
CA ALA A 70 15.40 -8.98 -12.91
C ALA A 70 13.98 -9.01 -12.31
N PHE A 71 13.07 -9.79 -12.91
CA PHE A 71 11.72 -9.98 -12.40
C PHE A 71 11.65 -10.69 -11.06
N THR A 72 12.59 -11.59 -10.79
CA THR A 72 12.74 -12.25 -9.49
C THR A 72 13.16 -11.24 -8.41
N LEU A 73 14.14 -10.39 -8.71
CA LEU A 73 14.59 -9.35 -7.79
C LEU A 73 13.48 -8.33 -7.50
N ILE A 74 12.76 -7.87 -8.52
CA ILE A 74 11.62 -6.96 -8.34
C ILE A 74 10.54 -7.58 -7.45
N LEU A 75 10.18 -8.85 -7.67
CA LEU A 75 9.23 -9.57 -6.81
C LEU A 75 9.73 -9.67 -5.36
N GLY A 76 11.02 -9.91 -5.15
CA GLY A 76 11.62 -9.89 -3.81
C GLY A 76 11.39 -8.55 -3.08
N LEU A 77 11.52 -7.43 -3.80
CA LEU A 77 11.25 -6.10 -3.25
C LEU A 77 9.77 -5.87 -2.94
N GLU A 78 8.88 -6.39 -3.78
CA GLU A 78 7.43 -6.33 -3.55
C GLU A 78 7.04 -7.10 -2.28
N VAL A 79 7.59 -8.31 -2.10
CA VAL A 79 7.39 -9.10 -0.88
C VAL A 79 7.93 -8.37 0.35
N MET A 80 9.09 -7.72 0.24
CA MET A 80 9.63 -6.94 1.35
C MET A 80 8.74 -5.73 1.68
N SER A 81 8.25 -5.00 0.65
CA SER A 81 7.29 -3.92 0.83
C SER A 81 5.99 -4.42 1.47
N LEU A 82 5.56 -5.64 1.12
CA LEU A 82 4.39 -6.27 1.71
C LEU A 82 4.58 -6.53 3.21
N ILE A 83 5.74 -7.06 3.61
CA ILE A 83 6.04 -7.29 5.03
C ILE A 83 5.88 -6.01 5.85
N PHE A 84 6.38 -4.88 5.35
CA PHE A 84 6.22 -3.60 6.03
C PHE A 84 4.76 -3.11 6.05
N ILE A 85 4.04 -3.29 4.94
CA ILE A 85 2.65 -2.82 4.83
C ILE A 85 1.69 -3.60 5.76
N ILE A 86 1.97 -4.87 6.06
CA ILE A 86 1.20 -5.70 7.01
C ILE A 86 1.08 -5.02 8.38
N SER A 87 2.12 -4.29 8.80
CA SER A 87 2.11 -3.57 10.07
C SER A 87 1.16 -2.36 10.08
N THR A 88 0.78 -1.85 8.90
CA THR A 88 -0.04 -0.64 8.74
C THR A 88 -1.52 -0.95 8.98
N SER A 89 -2.46 -0.05 8.67
CA SER A 89 -3.88 -0.34 8.89
C SER A 89 -4.38 -1.43 7.93
N PHE A 90 -5.28 -2.32 8.38
CA PHE A 90 -5.82 -3.42 7.57
C PHE A 90 -6.29 -2.96 6.18
N SER A 91 -7.10 -1.90 6.11
CA SER A 91 -7.60 -1.40 4.83
C SER A 91 -6.50 -0.81 3.94
N ARG A 92 -5.48 -0.17 4.52
CA ARG A 92 -4.34 0.34 3.73
C ARG A 92 -3.49 -0.82 3.20
N SER A 93 -3.24 -1.83 4.04
CA SER A 93 -2.51 -3.04 3.65
C SER A 93 -3.22 -3.78 2.52
N VAL A 94 -4.55 -3.90 2.58
CA VAL A 94 -5.33 -4.52 1.50
C VAL A 94 -5.24 -3.74 0.20
N GLY A 95 -5.41 -2.42 0.22
CA GLY A 95 -5.26 -1.60 -1.00
C GLY A 95 -3.87 -1.76 -1.64
N LYS A 96 -2.82 -1.83 -0.82
CA LYS A 96 -1.45 -2.09 -1.30
C LYS A 96 -1.27 -3.51 -1.83
N GLN A 97 -1.99 -4.48 -1.29
CA GLN A 97 -2.01 -5.84 -1.82
C GLN A 97 -2.64 -5.91 -3.22
N PHE A 98 -3.67 -5.13 -3.52
CA PHE A 98 -4.19 -5.02 -4.88
C PHE A 98 -3.14 -4.47 -5.86
N GLU A 99 -2.37 -3.44 -5.45
CA GLU A 99 -1.26 -2.91 -6.27
C GLU A 99 -0.22 -4.00 -6.55
N ILE A 100 0.23 -4.70 -5.51
CA ILE A 100 1.22 -5.79 -5.62
C ILE A 100 0.67 -6.93 -6.49
N LEU A 101 -0.56 -7.38 -6.24
CA LEU A 101 -1.19 -8.45 -7.00
C LEU A 101 -1.30 -8.12 -8.50
N ALA A 102 -1.68 -6.88 -8.84
CA ALA A 102 -1.74 -6.44 -10.23
C ALA A 102 -0.35 -6.43 -10.90
N LEU A 103 0.68 -5.94 -10.19
CA LEU A 103 2.06 -5.91 -10.68
C LEU A 103 2.62 -7.32 -10.89
N ILE A 104 2.36 -8.25 -9.97
CA ILE A 104 2.81 -9.64 -10.09
C ILE A 104 2.15 -10.34 -11.27
N LEU A 105 0.85 -10.17 -11.49
CA LEU A 105 0.18 -10.74 -12.67
C LEU A 105 0.75 -10.16 -13.96
N LEU A 106 0.95 -8.84 -14.04
CA LEU A 106 1.55 -8.22 -15.22
C LEU A 106 2.96 -8.78 -15.49
N ARG A 107 3.74 -9.01 -14.43
CA ARG A 107 5.05 -9.65 -14.50
C ARG A 107 4.97 -11.10 -14.96
N ASN A 108 4.01 -11.88 -14.45
CA ASN A 108 3.81 -13.27 -14.88
C ASN A 108 3.48 -13.35 -16.37
N ALA A 109 2.73 -12.39 -16.92
CA ALA A 109 2.51 -12.30 -18.36
C ALA A 109 3.83 -12.12 -19.15
N PHE A 110 4.78 -11.33 -18.65
CA PHE A 110 6.11 -11.24 -19.28
C PHE A 110 6.96 -12.51 -19.11
N LYS A 111 6.75 -13.31 -18.06
CA LYS A 111 7.43 -14.59 -17.88
C LYS A 111 6.94 -15.61 -18.92
N GLU A 112 5.65 -15.65 -19.21
CA GLU A 112 5.10 -16.51 -20.27
C GLU A 112 5.64 -16.12 -21.65
N LEU A 113 5.90 -14.82 -21.89
CA LEU A 113 6.55 -14.34 -23.11
C LEU A 113 7.96 -14.94 -23.32
N ALA A 114 8.71 -15.18 -22.24
CA ALA A 114 10.06 -15.74 -22.31
C ALA A 114 10.10 -17.22 -22.74
N HIS A 115 8.96 -17.90 -22.80
CA HIS A 115 8.85 -19.28 -23.28
C HIS A 115 8.54 -19.38 -24.79
N LEU A 116 8.38 -18.24 -25.48
CA LEU A 116 8.19 -18.24 -26.93
C LEU A 116 9.50 -18.65 -27.64
N PRO A 117 9.44 -19.57 -28.62
CA PRO A 117 10.61 -19.95 -29.40
C PRO A 117 11.13 -18.78 -30.25
N GLU A 118 12.45 -18.69 -30.41
CA GLU A 118 13.10 -17.82 -31.39
C GLU A 118 13.08 -18.52 -32.77
N PRO A 119 12.60 -17.93 -33.88
CA PRO A 119 11.88 -16.66 -34.07
C PRO A 119 10.37 -16.73 -33.74
N VAL A 120 9.77 -15.58 -33.42
CA VAL A 120 8.36 -15.43 -33.02
C VAL A 120 7.41 -15.86 -34.15
N SER A 121 7.12 -17.16 -34.22
CA SER A 121 6.10 -17.74 -35.08
C SER A 121 4.83 -17.94 -34.27
N ILE A 122 3.85 -17.05 -34.48
CA ILE A 122 2.49 -17.15 -33.91
C ILE A 122 1.75 -18.39 -34.47
N ALA A 123 2.26 -18.97 -35.58
CA ALA A 123 1.58 -20.03 -36.31
C ALA A 123 1.70 -21.44 -35.66
N GLY A 124 2.51 -21.62 -34.61
CA GLY A 124 2.80 -22.96 -34.06
C GLY A 124 2.31 -23.25 -32.64
N ASN A 125 2.16 -22.24 -31.77
CA ASN A 125 1.76 -22.43 -30.36
C ASN A 125 0.94 -21.24 -29.86
N LEU A 126 -0.39 -21.38 -29.86
CA LEU A 126 -1.32 -20.36 -29.35
C LEU A 126 -1.41 -20.35 -27.81
N ASP A 127 -1.03 -21.44 -27.13
CA ASP A 127 -1.17 -21.56 -25.68
C ASP A 127 -0.42 -20.47 -24.90
N PRO A 128 0.87 -20.18 -25.15
CA PRO A 128 1.57 -19.11 -24.43
C PRO A 128 0.94 -17.73 -24.68
N VAL A 129 0.44 -17.48 -25.90
CA VAL A 129 -0.21 -16.21 -26.25
C VAL A 129 -1.52 -16.05 -25.49
N ILE A 130 -2.30 -17.13 -25.36
CA ILE A 130 -3.54 -17.14 -24.57
C ILE A 130 -3.23 -16.93 -23.09
N HIS A 131 -2.21 -17.60 -22.54
CA HIS A 131 -1.79 -17.41 -21.15
C HIS A 131 -1.35 -15.97 -20.86
N ILE A 132 -0.58 -15.35 -21.77
CA ILE A 132 -0.21 -13.94 -21.69
C ILE A 132 -1.45 -13.05 -21.67
N ALA A 133 -2.38 -13.26 -22.60
CA ALA A 133 -3.60 -12.47 -22.71
C ALA A 133 -4.49 -12.60 -21.47
N VAL A 134 -4.71 -13.82 -20.97
CA VAL A 134 -5.50 -14.09 -19.75
C VAL A 134 -4.86 -13.41 -18.54
N THR A 135 -3.56 -13.57 -18.35
CA THR A 135 -2.84 -13.00 -17.19
C THR A 135 -2.84 -11.46 -17.25
N ALA A 136 -2.63 -10.87 -18.42
CA ALA A 136 -2.69 -9.41 -18.61
C ALA A 136 -4.11 -8.85 -18.38
N LEU A 137 -5.15 -9.53 -18.86
CA LEU A 137 -6.54 -9.17 -18.59
C LEU A 137 -6.87 -9.31 -17.10
N GLY A 138 -6.34 -10.33 -16.44
CA GLY A 138 -6.38 -10.50 -14.99
C GLY A 138 -5.80 -9.31 -14.25
N ALA A 139 -4.57 -8.90 -14.58
CA ALA A 139 -3.91 -7.74 -14.00
C ALA A 139 -4.74 -6.45 -14.16
N LEU A 140 -5.32 -6.24 -15.35
CA LEU A 140 -6.23 -5.12 -15.61
C LEU A 140 -7.49 -5.20 -14.72
N GLY A 141 -8.07 -6.38 -14.56
CA GLY A 141 -9.22 -6.60 -13.66
C GLY A 141 -8.91 -6.25 -12.21
N ILE A 142 -7.74 -6.66 -11.71
CA ILE A 142 -7.26 -6.29 -10.36
C ILE A 142 -7.04 -4.78 -10.25
N PHE A 143 -6.49 -4.13 -11.28
CA PHE A 143 -6.31 -2.68 -11.31
C PHE A 143 -7.64 -1.91 -11.26
N VAL A 144 -8.66 -2.37 -11.99
CA VAL A 144 -10.02 -1.81 -11.89
C VAL A 144 -10.59 -2.03 -10.49
N ALA A 145 -10.42 -3.23 -9.93
CA ALA A 145 -10.84 -3.55 -8.57
C ALA A 145 -10.17 -2.66 -7.53
N LEU A 146 -8.88 -2.31 -7.68
CA LEU A 146 -8.19 -1.33 -6.85
C LEU A 146 -8.87 0.05 -6.91
N GLY A 147 -9.22 0.52 -8.10
CA GLY A 147 -9.93 1.79 -8.28
C GLY A 147 -11.29 1.82 -7.59
N ILE A 148 -12.05 0.71 -7.68
CA ILE A 148 -13.33 0.54 -6.99
C ILE A 148 -13.10 0.48 -5.48
N TYR A 149 -12.13 -0.31 -5.02
CA TYR A 149 -11.75 -0.42 -3.61
C TYR A 149 -11.42 0.94 -3.01
N GLY A 150 -10.64 1.77 -3.72
CA GLY A 150 -10.30 3.13 -3.29
C GLY A 150 -11.53 4.04 -3.10
N LYS A 151 -12.57 3.88 -3.93
CA LYS A 151 -13.84 4.62 -3.77
C LYS A 151 -14.71 4.07 -2.62
N LEU A 152 -14.59 2.78 -2.32
CA LEU A 152 -15.38 2.11 -1.29
C LEU A 152 -14.76 2.22 0.12
N ALA A 153 -13.43 2.17 0.19
CA ALA A 153 -12.65 2.15 1.42
C ALA A 153 -12.67 3.51 2.10
N SER A 154 -13.63 3.70 3.02
CA SER A 154 -13.65 4.84 3.94
C SER A 154 -12.77 4.55 5.15
N SER A 155 -11.79 5.42 5.42
CA SER A 155 -10.91 5.33 6.58
C SER A 155 -11.70 5.62 7.86
N TYR A 156 -12.12 4.58 8.58
CA TYR A 156 -12.84 4.72 9.84
C TYR A 156 -12.04 4.10 10.98
N ALA A 157 -11.66 4.92 11.96
CA ALA A 157 -10.98 4.47 13.17
C ALA A 157 -12.00 3.89 14.15
N TYR A 158 -12.19 2.57 14.09
CA TYR A 158 -12.97 1.82 15.08
C TYR A 158 -12.08 1.46 16.27
N ILE A 159 -11.59 2.44 17.04
CA ILE A 159 -10.85 2.13 18.27
C ILE A 159 -11.38 2.99 19.41
N GLN A 160 -11.93 2.29 20.40
CA GLN A 160 -12.66 2.85 21.54
C GLN A 160 -11.72 3.43 22.62
N SER A 161 -10.43 3.03 22.69
CA SER A 161 -9.48 3.59 23.66
C SER A 161 -8.05 3.83 23.08
N PRO A 162 -7.39 4.97 23.39
CA PRO A 162 -6.05 5.30 22.91
C PRO A 162 -4.96 4.30 23.34
N GLU A 163 -5.08 3.72 24.54
CA GLU A 163 -4.08 2.79 25.07
C GLU A 163 -4.11 1.43 24.37
N MET A 164 -5.31 0.87 24.12
CA MET A 164 -5.43 -0.38 23.35
C MET A 164 -5.00 -0.19 21.90
N ARG A 165 -5.27 0.99 21.31
CA ARG A 165 -4.75 1.36 19.99
C ARG A 165 -3.23 1.30 19.94
N MET A 166 -2.56 1.86 20.94
CA MET A 166 -1.10 1.89 20.99
C MET A 166 -0.52 0.48 21.12
N ARG A 167 -1.06 -0.36 22.02
CA ARG A 167 -0.62 -1.76 22.18
C ARG A 167 -0.84 -2.59 20.91
N PHE A 168 -1.98 -2.40 20.23
CA PHE A 168 -2.27 -3.03 18.95
C PHE A 168 -1.28 -2.64 17.85
N VAL A 169 -0.94 -1.34 17.74
CA VAL A 169 0.06 -0.85 16.78
C VAL A 169 1.44 -1.43 17.08
N ILE A 170 1.86 -1.47 18.34
CA ILE A 170 3.14 -2.06 18.75
C ILE A 170 3.20 -3.55 18.38
N SER A 171 2.15 -4.32 18.65
CA SER A 171 2.10 -5.75 18.27
C SER A 171 2.26 -5.96 16.76
N LYS A 172 1.65 -5.11 15.94
CA LYS A 172 1.78 -5.18 14.47
C LYS A 172 3.19 -4.83 13.98
N LYS A 173 3.82 -3.82 14.57
CA LYS A 173 5.22 -3.44 14.25
C LYS A 173 6.18 -4.57 14.60
N LEU A 174 6.01 -5.18 15.78
CA LEU A 174 6.83 -6.31 16.21
C LEU A 174 6.67 -7.53 15.28
N LEU A 175 5.43 -7.85 14.89
CA LEU A 175 5.15 -8.93 13.93
C LEU A 175 5.89 -8.69 12.60
N SER A 176 5.78 -7.49 12.05
CA SER A 176 6.43 -7.12 10.78
C SER A 176 7.97 -7.13 10.89
N LEU A 177 8.53 -6.69 12.01
CA LEU A 177 9.97 -6.77 12.26
C LEU A 177 10.45 -8.22 12.31
N THR A 178 9.72 -9.11 12.99
CA THR A 178 10.02 -10.55 13.01
C THR A 178 9.97 -11.15 11.62
N LEU A 179 8.94 -10.82 10.83
CA LEU A 179 8.82 -11.25 9.42
C LEU A 179 9.99 -10.76 8.56
N PHE A 180 10.44 -9.52 8.78
CA PHE A 180 11.58 -8.97 8.05
C PHE A 180 12.88 -9.72 8.35
N VAL A 181 13.12 -10.09 9.62
CA VAL A 181 14.27 -10.92 10.00
C VAL A 181 14.19 -12.31 9.37
N ILE A 182 13.00 -12.93 9.40
CA ILE A 182 12.79 -14.24 8.75
C ILE A 182 13.01 -14.15 7.24
N PHE A 183 12.52 -13.10 6.59
CA PHE A 183 12.73 -12.82 5.16
C PHE A 183 14.22 -12.74 4.80
N LEU A 184 15.00 -11.96 5.56
CA LEU A 184 16.44 -11.87 5.37
C LEU A 184 17.12 -13.22 5.60
N GLY A 185 16.74 -13.95 6.64
CA GLY A 185 17.30 -15.27 6.95
C GLY A 185 17.07 -16.30 5.84
N ILE A 186 15.83 -16.39 5.33
CA ILE A 186 15.50 -17.27 4.19
C ILE A 186 16.28 -16.84 2.95
N GLY A 187 16.37 -15.54 2.67
CA GLY A 187 17.08 -15.00 1.51
C GLY A 187 18.57 -15.33 1.52
N ILE A 188 19.24 -15.11 2.65
CA ILE A 188 20.67 -15.42 2.82
C ILE A 188 20.90 -16.92 2.70
N ARG A 189 20.06 -17.74 3.34
CA ARG A 189 20.18 -19.20 3.29
C ARG A 189 20.02 -19.73 1.86
N ASP A 190 18.97 -19.33 1.16
CA ASP A 190 18.72 -19.81 -0.21
C ASP A 190 19.78 -19.30 -1.19
N ALA A 191 20.27 -18.07 -1.03
CA ALA A 191 21.39 -17.57 -1.82
C ALA A 191 22.67 -18.38 -1.56
N TRP A 192 22.95 -18.72 -0.29
CA TRP A 192 24.09 -19.55 0.07
C TRP A 192 24.02 -20.95 -0.55
N ILE A 193 22.85 -21.61 -0.45
CA ILE A 193 22.60 -22.93 -1.05
C ILE A 193 22.74 -22.86 -2.58
N HIS A 194 22.13 -21.85 -3.22
CA HIS A 194 22.20 -21.70 -4.67
C HIS A 194 23.65 -21.54 -5.17
N ILE A 195 24.47 -20.76 -4.47
CA ILE A 195 25.87 -20.55 -4.83
C ILE A 195 26.73 -21.82 -4.69
N HIS A 196 26.47 -22.66 -3.67
CA HIS A 196 27.31 -23.83 -3.38
C HIS A 196 26.85 -25.12 -4.05
N THR A 197 25.54 -25.33 -4.14
CA THR A 197 24.94 -26.59 -4.62
C THR A 197 24.36 -26.46 -6.02
N GLY A 198 24.15 -25.23 -6.51
CA GLY A 198 23.48 -24.97 -7.79
C GLY A 198 21.99 -25.33 -7.81
N GLU A 199 21.39 -25.65 -6.66
CA GLU A 199 19.97 -25.98 -6.55
C GLU A 199 19.07 -24.75 -6.78
N ASP A 200 17.85 -24.99 -7.27
CA ASP A 200 16.86 -23.94 -7.52
C ASP A 200 16.42 -23.24 -6.22
N MET A 201 16.30 -21.91 -6.28
CA MET A 201 15.89 -21.10 -5.14
C MET A 201 14.40 -21.30 -4.82
N ARG A 202 14.08 -21.91 -3.68
CA ARG A 202 12.69 -22.08 -3.16
C ARG A 202 12.26 -20.94 -2.22
N PHE A 203 12.87 -19.77 -2.41
CA PHE A 203 12.71 -18.60 -1.58
C PHE A 203 11.25 -18.14 -1.51
N PHE A 204 10.59 -18.02 -2.67
CA PHE A 204 9.21 -17.53 -2.77
C PHE A 204 8.20 -18.48 -2.14
N GLU A 205 8.33 -19.79 -2.36
CA GLU A 205 7.45 -20.79 -1.75
C GLU A 205 7.52 -20.73 -0.21
N THR A 206 8.73 -20.64 0.31
CA THR A 206 8.97 -20.56 1.75
C THR A 206 8.39 -19.26 2.32
N ILE A 207 8.71 -18.10 1.72
CA ILE A 207 8.27 -16.82 2.26
C ILE A 207 6.76 -16.63 2.16
N TYR A 208 6.10 -17.10 1.10
CA TYR A 208 4.64 -17.05 0.98
C TYR A 208 3.97 -17.88 2.07
N THR A 209 4.52 -19.05 2.39
CA THR A 209 4.05 -19.88 3.49
C THR A 209 4.20 -19.15 4.84
N VAL A 210 5.35 -18.54 5.11
CA VAL A 210 5.57 -17.73 6.33
C VAL A 210 4.57 -16.56 6.41
N LEU A 211 4.35 -15.90 5.28
CA LEU A 211 3.39 -14.81 5.17
C LEU A 211 1.97 -15.29 5.51
N ILE A 212 1.52 -16.44 4.99
CA ILE A 212 0.22 -17.03 5.35
C ILE A 212 0.06 -17.17 6.87
N PHE A 213 1.08 -17.70 7.56
CA PHE A 213 1.04 -17.80 9.02
C PHE A 213 1.00 -16.44 9.72
N ALA A 214 1.72 -15.45 9.20
CA ALA A 214 1.69 -14.09 9.73
C ALA A 214 0.32 -13.42 9.58
N ASP A 215 -0.39 -13.68 8.49
CA ASP A 215 -1.76 -13.21 8.29
C ASP A 215 -2.67 -13.79 9.40
N ILE A 216 -2.61 -15.11 9.64
CA ILE A 216 -3.36 -15.75 10.73
C ILE A 216 -2.99 -15.14 12.09
N ALA A 217 -1.69 -14.95 12.36
CA ALA A 217 -1.23 -14.30 13.59
C ALA A 217 -1.81 -12.88 13.76
N LEU A 218 -1.92 -12.13 12.66
CA LEU A 218 -2.49 -10.79 12.66
C LEU A 218 -4.00 -10.80 12.96
N VAL A 219 -4.75 -11.81 12.50
CA VAL A 219 -6.17 -12.03 12.91
C VAL A 219 -6.27 -12.25 14.41
N LEU A 220 -5.46 -13.16 14.96
CA LEU A 220 -5.46 -13.48 16.39
C LEU A 220 -5.11 -12.24 17.25
N ILE A 221 -4.13 -11.45 16.81
CA ILE A 221 -3.78 -10.17 17.44
C ILE A 221 -4.98 -9.21 17.37
N SER A 222 -5.67 -9.09 16.21
CA SER A 222 -6.82 -8.21 16.06
C SER A 222 -7.95 -8.53 17.04
N GLN A 223 -8.26 -9.82 17.22
CA GLN A 223 -9.35 -10.26 18.09
C GLN A 223 -9.07 -9.90 19.55
N ARG A 224 -7.80 -9.97 19.97
CA ARG A 224 -7.38 -9.60 21.34
C ARG A 224 -7.64 -8.13 21.67
N TYR A 225 -7.53 -7.21 20.71
CA TYR A 225 -7.56 -5.76 20.97
C TYR A 225 -8.82 -5.04 20.49
N MET A 226 -9.70 -5.69 19.72
CA MET A 226 -10.93 -5.09 19.19
C MET A 226 -12.12 -6.07 19.35
N PRO A 227 -12.78 -6.16 20.52
CA PRO A 227 -13.79 -7.20 20.78
C PRO A 227 -15.16 -6.95 20.11
N SER A 228 -15.32 -5.90 19.31
CA SER A 228 -16.59 -5.67 18.61
C SER A 228 -16.76 -6.58 17.40
N PHE A 229 -17.91 -7.22 17.26
CA PHE A 229 -18.20 -8.11 16.14
C PHE A 229 -17.97 -7.45 14.76
N HIS A 230 -18.49 -6.24 14.49
CA HIS A 230 -18.31 -5.57 13.19
C HIS A 230 -16.85 -5.30 12.81
N ALA A 231 -16.03 -4.88 13.78
CA ALA A 231 -14.61 -4.62 13.51
C ALA A 231 -13.81 -5.92 13.35
N VAL A 232 -14.10 -6.94 14.17
CA VAL A 232 -13.48 -8.26 14.05
C VAL A 232 -13.83 -8.88 12.69
N PHE A 233 -15.10 -8.85 12.30
CA PHE A 233 -15.56 -9.43 11.04
C PHE A 233 -14.90 -8.74 9.84
N ARG A 234 -14.88 -7.41 9.81
CA ARG A 234 -14.23 -6.65 8.73
C ARG A 234 -12.72 -6.89 8.69
N ASN A 235 -12.02 -6.80 9.82
CA ASN A 235 -10.57 -6.95 9.86
C ASN A 235 -10.15 -8.40 9.55
N SER A 236 -10.85 -9.40 10.10
CA SER A 236 -10.59 -10.81 9.81
C SER A 236 -10.89 -11.13 8.35
N GLY A 237 -12.00 -10.61 7.80
CA GLY A 237 -12.32 -10.76 6.39
C GLY A 237 -11.27 -10.11 5.48
N PHE A 238 -10.68 -8.97 5.87
CA PHE A 238 -9.56 -8.40 5.12
C PHE A 238 -8.34 -9.30 5.12
N VAL A 239 -8.05 -9.96 6.24
CA VAL A 239 -6.94 -10.92 6.30
C VAL A 239 -7.23 -12.19 5.51
N ILE A 240 -8.47 -12.70 5.54
CA ILE A 240 -8.88 -13.81 4.67
C ILE A 240 -8.71 -13.41 3.20
N GLY A 241 -9.06 -12.17 2.86
CA GLY A 241 -8.83 -11.62 1.53
C GLY A 241 -7.35 -11.62 1.13
N THR A 242 -6.45 -11.14 2.01
CA THR A 242 -5.00 -11.16 1.72
C THR A 242 -4.44 -12.58 1.65
N LEU A 243 -4.94 -13.50 2.48
CA LEU A 243 -4.62 -14.91 2.42
C LEU A 243 -4.99 -15.51 1.06
N MET A 244 -6.21 -15.27 0.59
CA MET A 244 -6.67 -15.75 -0.73
C MET A 244 -5.82 -15.18 -1.87
N MET A 245 -5.46 -13.90 -1.81
CA MET A 245 -4.55 -13.28 -2.79
C MET A 245 -3.17 -13.97 -2.79
N ARG A 246 -2.64 -14.35 -1.62
CA ARG A 246 -1.36 -15.08 -1.56
C ARG A 246 -1.46 -16.50 -2.08
N LEU A 247 -2.55 -17.20 -1.77
CA LEU A 247 -2.79 -18.53 -2.32
C LEU A 247 -2.93 -18.49 -3.84
N ALA A 248 -3.53 -17.43 -4.39
CA ALA A 248 -3.61 -17.22 -5.83
C ALA A 248 -2.22 -17.07 -6.48
N LEU A 249 -1.27 -16.40 -5.81
CA LEU A 249 0.11 -16.24 -6.32
C LEU A 249 0.94 -17.53 -6.30
N SER A 250 0.54 -18.52 -5.49
CA SER A 250 1.19 -19.84 -5.46
C SER A 250 0.58 -20.85 -6.44
N ALA A 251 -0.54 -20.51 -7.09
CA ALA A 251 -1.18 -21.39 -8.05
C ALA A 251 -0.45 -21.39 -9.40
N THR A 252 -0.61 -22.46 -10.17
CA THR A 252 -0.08 -22.54 -11.53
C THR A 252 -0.99 -21.78 -12.52
N PRO A 253 -0.43 -21.19 -13.58
CA PRO A 253 -1.23 -20.65 -14.68
C PRO A 253 -2.16 -21.74 -15.25
N PRO A 254 -3.43 -21.44 -15.58
CA PRO A 254 -4.13 -20.14 -15.52
C PRO A 254 -4.90 -19.88 -14.21
N TRP A 255 -4.82 -20.80 -13.23
CA TRP A 255 -5.59 -20.74 -12.00
C TRP A 255 -5.17 -19.59 -11.09
N ASP A 256 -3.92 -19.13 -11.20
CA ASP A 256 -3.39 -17.95 -10.53
C ASP A 256 -4.24 -16.70 -10.78
N THR A 257 -4.59 -16.47 -12.04
CA THR A 257 -5.36 -15.31 -12.50
C THR A 257 -6.81 -15.39 -12.03
N ALA A 258 -7.44 -16.56 -12.18
CA ALA A 258 -8.82 -16.78 -11.75
C ALA A 258 -8.97 -16.63 -10.22
N ALA A 259 -8.05 -17.23 -9.45
CA ALA A 259 -8.03 -17.11 -8.00
C ALA A 259 -7.77 -15.67 -7.54
N SER A 260 -6.92 -14.93 -8.25
CA SER A 260 -6.64 -13.51 -7.96
C SER A 260 -7.89 -12.64 -8.15
N LEU A 261 -8.61 -12.83 -9.25
CA LEU A 261 -9.87 -12.11 -9.52
C LEU A 261 -10.95 -12.45 -8.50
N PHE A 262 -11.06 -13.73 -8.11
CA PHE A 262 -11.98 -14.16 -7.06
C PHE A 262 -11.65 -13.51 -5.70
N ALA A 263 -10.38 -13.51 -5.31
CA ALA A 263 -9.93 -12.86 -4.08
C ALA A 263 -10.21 -11.35 -4.07
N ALA A 264 -9.97 -10.68 -5.20
CA ALA A 264 -10.32 -9.27 -5.40
C ALA A 264 -11.82 -9.01 -5.25
N ALA A 265 -12.66 -9.82 -5.91
CA ALA A 265 -14.11 -9.73 -5.83
C ALA A 265 -14.63 -9.95 -4.40
N TYR A 266 -14.08 -10.95 -3.70
CA TYR A 266 -14.39 -11.20 -2.28
C TYR A 266 -14.11 -9.97 -1.41
N VAL A 267 -12.92 -9.37 -1.55
CA VAL A 267 -12.55 -8.18 -0.77
C VAL A 267 -13.44 -6.98 -1.09
N LEU A 268 -13.80 -6.78 -2.35
CA LEU A 268 -14.75 -5.75 -2.75
C LEU A 268 -16.13 -5.98 -2.14
N ALA A 269 -16.65 -7.21 -2.22
CA ALA A 269 -17.93 -7.60 -1.64
C ALA A 269 -17.95 -7.39 -0.12
N LEU A 270 -16.88 -7.80 0.58
CA LEU A 270 -16.71 -7.56 2.01
C LEU A 270 -16.70 -6.06 2.34
N THR A 271 -15.95 -5.27 1.57
CA THR A 271 -15.85 -3.81 1.80
C THR A 271 -17.19 -3.12 1.56
N TRP A 272 -17.91 -3.56 0.52
CA TRP A 272 -19.25 -3.08 0.22
C TRP A 272 -20.26 -3.45 1.32
N ALA A 273 -20.31 -4.73 1.71
CA ALA A 273 -21.24 -5.22 2.74
C ALA A 273 -20.99 -4.55 4.10
N THR A 274 -19.74 -4.42 4.52
CA THR A 274 -19.38 -3.75 5.79
C THR A 274 -19.65 -2.25 5.77
N ARG A 275 -19.69 -1.63 4.59
CA ARG A 275 -20.13 -0.24 4.42
C ARG A 275 -21.66 -0.11 4.42
N TYR A 276 -22.37 -1.04 3.78
CA TYR A 276 -23.82 -1.01 3.63
C TYR A 276 -24.54 -1.34 4.94
N PHE A 277 -24.17 -2.44 5.61
CA PHE A 277 -24.76 -2.90 6.87
C PHE A 277 -24.20 -2.18 8.11
N ARG A 278 -23.96 -0.87 8.01
CA ARG A 278 -23.47 -0.06 9.13
C ARG A 278 -24.56 0.12 10.20
N PRO A 279 -24.28 -0.19 11.48
CA PRO A 279 -25.20 0.10 12.59
C PRO A 279 -25.49 1.60 12.68
N ALA A 280 -26.76 1.98 12.88
CA ALA A 280 -27.19 3.38 12.94
C ALA A 280 -26.48 4.18 14.06
N ALA A 281 -26.08 3.52 15.16
CA ALA A 281 -25.36 4.13 16.28
C ALA A 281 -23.96 4.70 15.95
N LEU A 282 -23.39 4.36 14.78
CA LEU A 282 -22.08 4.85 14.31
C LEU A 282 -22.20 5.87 13.17
N ARG A 283 -23.42 6.23 12.75
CA ARG A 283 -23.66 7.41 11.91
C ARG A 283 -23.50 8.62 12.81
N GLY A 284 -22.31 9.22 12.83
CA GLY A 284 -22.13 10.53 13.45
C GLY A 284 -23.15 11.55 12.90
N PRO A 285 -23.36 12.69 13.58
CA PRO A 285 -24.34 13.68 13.17
C PRO A 285 -24.12 14.05 11.71
N GLN A 286 -25.10 13.74 10.85
CA GLN A 286 -25.16 14.32 9.52
C GLN A 286 -25.42 15.81 9.72
N LEU A 287 -24.41 16.65 9.54
CA LEU A 287 -24.65 18.06 9.29
C LEU A 287 -25.56 18.13 8.06
N PRO A 288 -26.79 18.66 8.18
CA PRO A 288 -27.75 18.63 7.10
C PRO A 288 -27.21 19.39 5.88
N ALA A 289 -27.35 18.79 4.71
CA ALA A 289 -27.02 19.36 3.42
C ALA A 289 -28.05 20.42 3.00
N SER A 290 -28.23 21.48 3.80
CA SER A 290 -29.19 22.57 3.53
C SER A 290 -28.53 23.95 3.43
N SER A 291 -27.34 24.04 2.86
CA SER A 291 -26.68 25.33 2.61
C SER A 291 -26.12 25.47 1.19
N ARG A 292 -26.78 24.85 0.19
CA ARG A 292 -26.42 24.98 -1.23
C ARG A 292 -27.39 25.75 -2.10
N GLU A 293 -28.47 26.29 -1.55
CA GLU A 293 -29.39 27.15 -2.31
C GLU A 293 -29.75 28.39 -1.50
N THR A 294 -28.91 29.41 -1.58
CA THR A 294 -29.28 30.84 -1.46
C THR A 294 -28.04 31.70 -1.74
N GLU A 295 -27.50 31.57 -2.96
CA GLU A 295 -26.55 32.56 -3.49
C GLU A 295 -27.31 33.41 -4.51
N HIS A 296 -28.15 34.33 -4.03
CA HIS A 296 -28.63 35.51 -4.77
C HIS A 296 -29.33 36.48 -3.81
N LEU A 297 -28.57 37.32 -3.09
CA LEU A 297 -28.95 38.67 -2.68
C LEU A 297 -27.76 39.35 -1.96
N PRO A 298 -27.37 40.59 -2.30
CA PRO A 298 -26.29 41.28 -1.61
C PRO A 298 -26.71 41.65 -0.17
N PRO A 299 -25.76 41.68 0.80
CA PRO A 299 -26.10 41.97 2.19
C PRO A 299 -26.48 43.46 2.34
N SER A 300 -27.75 43.70 2.65
CA SER A 300 -28.25 44.96 3.19
C SER A 300 -27.77 45.08 4.64
N TYR A 301 -26.96 46.10 4.95
CA TYR A 301 -26.57 46.42 6.32
C TYR A 301 -27.78 47.00 7.07
N GLY A 302 -28.51 46.14 7.77
CA GLY A 302 -29.63 46.50 8.64
C GLY A 302 -29.24 46.41 10.12
N LYS A 303 -29.09 47.58 10.75
CA LYS A 303 -29.15 47.94 12.19
C LYS A 303 -28.85 46.88 13.26
N VAL A 304 -27.78 47.16 14.01
CA VAL A 304 -27.48 46.63 15.35
C VAL A 304 -28.65 46.96 16.31
N PRO A 305 -29.22 45.98 17.05
CA PRO A 305 -30.09 46.29 18.18
C PRO A 305 -29.25 46.84 19.34
N GLU A 306 -29.68 47.99 19.83
CA GLU A 306 -29.14 48.79 20.92
C GLU A 306 -29.04 48.00 22.24
N ALA A 307 -27.91 48.15 22.93
CA ALA A 307 -27.64 47.51 24.22
C ALA A 307 -28.43 48.21 25.33
N THR A 308 -29.19 47.42 26.10
CA THR A 308 -29.77 47.84 27.38
C THR A 308 -28.98 47.15 28.50
N GLU A 309 -28.15 47.91 29.21
CA GLU A 309 -27.62 47.55 30.54
C GLU A 309 -28.48 48.23 31.64
N PRO A 310 -28.29 47.95 32.93
CA PRO A 310 -28.52 46.68 33.61
C PRO A 310 -29.46 46.87 34.83
N ARG A 311 -30.01 45.78 35.38
CA ARG A 311 -30.51 45.77 36.76
C ARG A 311 -29.76 44.73 37.57
N GLU A 312 -29.25 45.21 38.70
CA GLU A 312 -28.35 44.59 39.65
C GLU A 312 -28.88 43.27 40.25
N GLY A 313 -27.95 42.41 40.64
CA GLY A 313 -28.17 41.52 41.77
C GLY A 313 -27.46 40.17 41.68
N VAL A 314 -26.50 39.99 42.60
CA VAL A 314 -26.04 38.72 43.20
C VAL A 314 -24.65 38.22 42.81
N LEU A 315 -23.79 38.28 43.84
CA LEU A 315 -22.46 37.72 44.06
C LEU A 315 -22.28 36.26 43.58
N TYR A 316 -21.11 35.92 43.01
CA TYR A 316 -20.05 35.12 43.68
C TYR A 316 -18.80 34.87 42.78
N GLY A 317 -17.64 35.35 43.26
CA GLY A 317 -16.34 34.66 43.36
C GLY A 317 -15.71 33.87 42.19
N LYS A 318 -14.73 34.48 41.50
CA LYS A 318 -13.45 33.92 40.99
C LYS A 318 -13.37 32.43 40.49
N PRO A 319 -14.04 32.01 39.38
CA PRO A 319 -13.62 30.79 38.66
C PRO A 319 -13.31 31.06 37.17
N HIS A 320 -13.65 32.25 36.65
CA HIS A 320 -13.62 32.54 35.22
C HIS A 320 -12.21 32.88 34.68
N LEU A 321 -11.38 33.53 35.50
CA LEU A 321 -10.02 33.92 35.10
C LEU A 321 -9.05 32.72 35.02
N GLU A 322 -9.26 31.69 35.83
CA GLU A 322 -8.49 30.44 35.75
C GLU A 322 -8.94 29.59 34.56
N ALA A 323 -10.26 29.51 34.31
CA ALA A 323 -10.81 28.88 33.11
C ALA A 323 -10.36 29.57 31.81
N TRP A 324 -10.09 30.88 31.85
CA TRP A 324 -9.53 31.62 30.71
C TRP A 324 -8.02 31.35 30.53
N ARG A 325 -7.23 31.32 31.61
CA ARG A 325 -5.78 30.98 31.54
C ARG A 325 -5.55 29.54 31.06
N GLN A 326 -6.36 28.59 31.51
CA GLN A 326 -6.23 27.18 31.10
C GLN A 326 -6.59 27.00 29.61
N ARG A 327 -7.62 27.71 29.12
CA ARG A 327 -7.98 27.73 27.69
C ARG A 327 -6.89 28.39 26.83
N ARG A 328 -6.21 29.41 27.34
CA ARG A 328 -5.10 30.07 26.65
C ARG A 328 -3.87 29.15 26.53
N LYS A 329 -3.50 28.44 27.60
CA LYS A 329 -2.44 27.41 27.58
C LYS A 329 -2.74 26.27 26.60
N ASN A 330 -3.99 25.78 26.56
CA ASN A 330 -4.39 24.73 25.61
C ASN A 330 -4.39 25.21 24.15
N ARG A 331 -4.67 26.50 23.88
CA ARG A 331 -4.52 27.09 22.53
C ARG A 331 -3.06 27.27 22.13
N GLU A 332 -2.21 27.71 23.05
CA GLU A 332 -0.76 27.90 22.79
C GLU A 332 -0.04 26.57 22.56
N ALA A 333 -0.46 25.47 23.21
CA ALA A 333 0.04 24.13 22.95
C ALA A 333 -0.45 23.52 21.60
N ALA A 334 -1.55 24.01 21.02
CA ALA A 334 -2.09 23.56 19.74
C ALA A 334 -1.49 24.29 18.53
N LEU A 335 -0.80 25.42 18.74
CA LEU A 335 -0.21 26.26 17.71
C LEU A 335 1.00 25.66 16.94
N PRO A 336 1.81 24.72 17.47
CA PRO A 336 2.87 24.08 16.69
C PRO A 336 2.35 23.04 15.68
N VAL A 337 1.22 22.40 15.96
CA VAL A 337 0.65 21.31 15.13
C VAL A 337 -0.14 21.85 13.93
N ALA A 338 -0.79 23.01 14.07
CA ALA A 338 -1.52 23.64 12.97
C ALA A 338 -0.60 24.34 11.94
N ARG A 339 0.64 24.66 12.30
CA ARG A 339 1.58 25.38 11.43
C ARG A 339 2.21 24.48 10.35
N GLU A 340 2.35 23.18 10.60
CA GLU A 340 2.85 22.21 9.60
C GLU A 340 1.78 21.85 8.54
N GLU A 341 0.50 21.76 8.92
CA GLU A 341 -0.59 21.49 7.97
C GLU A 341 -0.86 22.66 7.00
N CYS A 342 -0.57 23.90 7.42
CA CYS A 342 -0.79 25.09 6.57
C CYS A 342 0.31 25.29 5.51
N VAL A 343 1.55 24.85 5.79
CA VAL A 343 2.69 24.97 4.85
C VAL A 343 2.58 23.94 3.71
N PHE A 344 2.11 22.72 3.99
CA PHE A 344 1.92 21.69 2.95
C PHE A 344 0.76 22.00 2.00
N GLY A 345 -0.35 22.56 2.49
CA GLY A 345 -1.49 22.96 1.65
C GLY A 345 -1.23 24.17 0.74
N ALA A 346 -0.24 25.01 1.05
CA ALA A 346 0.15 26.16 0.20
C ALA A 346 1.11 25.76 -0.94
N ALA A 347 1.97 24.76 -0.73
CA ALA A 347 2.89 24.25 -1.74
C ALA A 347 2.16 23.51 -2.88
N GLU A 348 1.12 22.73 -2.56
CA GLU A 348 0.36 21.95 -3.54
C GLU A 348 -0.55 22.82 -4.43
N ARG A 349 -1.01 23.97 -3.93
CA ARG A 349 -1.77 24.97 -4.72
C ARG A 349 -0.89 25.79 -5.67
N ARG A 350 0.41 25.95 -5.37
CA ARG A 350 1.35 26.70 -6.22
C ARG A 350 1.81 25.88 -7.43
N ALA A 351 1.95 24.56 -7.28
CA ALA A 351 2.37 23.66 -8.38
C ALA A 351 1.28 23.46 -9.47
N ARG A 352 -0.01 23.60 -9.13
CA ARG A 352 -1.11 23.50 -10.11
C ARG A 352 -1.30 24.76 -10.98
N ARG A 353 -0.62 25.87 -10.68
CA ARG A 353 -0.70 27.14 -11.45
C ARG A 353 0.39 27.30 -12.53
N THR A 354 1.39 26.42 -12.61
CA THR A 354 2.61 26.63 -13.43
C THR A 354 2.81 25.67 -14.61
N MET A 355 1.79 24.94 -15.07
CA MET A 355 1.90 24.12 -16.30
C MET A 355 1.07 24.73 -17.46
N PRO A 356 1.60 24.77 -18.70
CA PRO A 356 0.99 25.55 -19.80
C PRO A 356 -0.22 24.85 -20.44
N ARG A 357 -1.22 25.63 -20.89
CA ARG A 357 -2.28 25.16 -21.79
C ARG A 357 -1.78 25.10 -23.25
N PRO A 358 -2.22 24.14 -24.07
CA PRO A 358 -1.80 24.02 -25.48
C PRO A 358 -2.38 25.15 -26.36
N PRO A 359 -1.74 25.47 -27.51
CA PRO A 359 -2.04 26.67 -28.29
C PRO A 359 -3.33 26.54 -29.13
N ALA A 360 -4.13 27.61 -29.14
CA ALA A 360 -5.31 27.74 -29.99
C ALA A 360 -4.95 28.33 -31.38
N GLY A 361 -5.42 27.67 -32.44
CA GLY A 361 -5.23 28.06 -33.84
C GLY A 361 -5.87 29.41 -34.20
N LYS A 362 -5.22 30.10 -35.15
CA LYS A 362 -5.49 31.46 -35.60
C LYS A 362 -6.89 31.64 -36.21
N LYS A 363 -7.56 32.73 -35.82
CA LYS A 363 -8.65 33.36 -36.59
C LYS A 363 -8.11 33.84 -37.94
N LYS A 364 -8.82 33.54 -39.04
CA LYS A 364 -8.77 34.34 -40.27
C LYS A 364 -10.15 35.01 -40.46
N ALA A 365 -10.11 36.30 -40.72
CA ALA A 365 -11.23 37.16 -41.06
C ALA A 365 -11.59 37.06 -42.55
N ALA A 366 -12.87 37.27 -42.87
CA ALA A 366 -13.50 37.72 -44.12
C ALA A 366 -14.96 37.21 -44.05
N ASN A 367 -16.02 37.98 -44.27
CA ASN A 367 -16.22 39.33 -44.79
C ASN A 367 -17.53 39.84 -44.16
#